data_AF-A0A962DNN1-F1
#
_entry.id   AF-A0A962DNN1-F1
#
_cell.length_a   1.000
_cell.length_b   1.000
_cell.length_c   1.000
_cell.angle_alpha   90.00
_cell.angle_beta   90.00
_cell.angle_gamma   90.00
#
_symmetry.space_group_name_H-M   'P 1'
#
loop_
_entity.id
_entity.type
_entity.pdbx_description
1 polymer ?
#
loop_
_entity_poly.entity_id
_entity_poly.type
_entity_poly.pdbx_seq_one_letter_code
_entity_poly.pdbx_strand_id
1 'polypeptide(L)' 'SVTVIAMDAELADVSSTALMVGGPDRFAEIVKDMGIDYALLVSPTGALQITPAMQERLRQSNGGKLPRLDWHGKRP' A
#
# COMPACT_ATOMS: atom_id res chain seq x y z
N SER A 1 6.33 -5.18 -0.75
CA SER A 1 6.69 -3.77 -1.04
C SER A 1 5.63 -2.86 -0.46
N VAL A 2 5.95 -1.58 -0.25
CA VAL A 2 5.01 -0.55 0.25
C VAL A 2 5.08 0.67 -0.66
N THR A 3 3.94 1.33 -0.86
CA THR A 3 3.82 2.60 -1.58
C THR A 3 2.90 3.53 -0.80
N VAL A 4 3.36 4.74 -0.54
CA VAL A 4 2.60 5.81 0.15
C VAL A 4 2.57 7.03 -0.77
N ILE A 5 1.42 7.69 -0.87
CA ILE A 5 1.31 8.98 -1.55
C ILE A 5 0.86 10.01 -0.52
N ALA A 6 1.73 10.99 -0.26
CA ALA A 6 1.43 12.14 0.58
C ALA A 6 1.95 13.41 -0.09
N MET A 7 1.41 14.56 0.32
CA MET A 7 1.92 15.88 -0.11
C MET A 7 3.20 16.26 0.64
N ASP A 8 3.37 15.72 1.83
CA ASP A 8 4.56 15.89 2.66
C ASP A 8 5.53 14.72 2.44
N ALA A 9 6.78 15.04 2.11
CA ALA A 9 7.79 14.05 1.77
C ALA A 9 8.28 13.27 3.00
N GLU A 10 8.37 13.92 4.16
CA GLU A 10 8.78 13.28 5.41
C GLU A 10 7.71 12.29 5.88
N LEU A 11 6.44 12.69 5.81
CA LEU A 11 5.31 11.82 6.10
C LEU A 11 5.31 10.60 5.16
N ALA A 12 5.51 10.78 3.86
CA ALA A 12 5.58 9.67 2.91
C ALA A 12 6.70 8.68 3.26
N ASP A 13 7.90 9.19 3.54
CA ASP A 13 9.08 8.37 3.81
C ASP A 13 8.94 7.57 5.12
N VAL A 14 8.65 8.25 6.23
CA VAL A 14 8.50 7.63 7.55
C VAL A 14 7.35 6.61 7.54
N SER A 15 6.23 6.96 6.90
CA SER A 15 5.09 6.06 6.78
C SER A 15 5.40 4.81 5.98
N SER A 16 6.11 4.96 4.87
CA SER A 16 6.46 3.82 4.02
C SER A 16 7.36 2.83 4.77
N THR A 17 8.29 3.34 5.59
CA THR A 17 9.15 2.54 6.46
C THR A 17 8.36 1.88 7.57
N ALA A 18 7.51 2.63 8.29
CA ALA A 18 6.68 2.09 9.37
C ALA A 18 5.76 0.96 8.87
N LEU A 19 5.10 1.16 7.72
CA LEU A 19 4.24 0.16 7.09
C LEU A 19 5.03 -1.06 6.59
N MET A 20 6.25 -0.86 6.08
CA MET A 20 7.11 -1.97 5.66
C MET A 20 7.49 -2.85 6.86
N VAL A 21 7.88 -2.23 7.97
CA VAL A 21 8.26 -2.94 9.21
C VAL A 21 7.06 -3.59 9.88
N GLY A 22 5.92 -2.87 9.93
CA GLY A 22 4.68 -3.37 10.55
C GLY A 22 4.00 -4.48 9.75
N GLY A 23 4.24 -4.56 8.45
CA GLY A 23 3.68 -5.60 7.59
C GLY A 23 2.15 -5.52 7.43
N PRO A 24 1.54 -6.54 6.80
CA PRO A 24 0.11 -6.55 6.51
C PRO A 24 -0.78 -6.56 7.77
N ASP A 25 -0.32 -7.17 8.87
CA ASP A 25 -1.12 -7.34 10.09
C ASP A 25 -1.36 -6.01 10.82
N ARG A 26 -0.39 -5.08 10.76
CA ARG A 26 -0.50 -3.75 11.37
C ARG A 26 -0.86 -2.63 10.40
N PHE A 27 -1.12 -2.97 9.13
CA PHE A 27 -1.32 -1.97 8.08
C PHE A 27 -2.43 -0.97 8.42
N ALA A 28 -3.60 -1.45 8.81
CA ALA A 28 -4.76 -0.59 9.09
C ALA A 28 -4.56 0.32 10.33
N GLU A 29 -3.89 -0.20 11.36
CA GLU A 29 -3.53 0.54 12.57
C GLU A 29 -2.56 1.69 12.24
N ILE A 30 -1.45 1.37 11.57
CA ILE A 30 -0.41 2.35 11.22
C ILE A 30 -0.94 3.42 10.27
N VAL A 31 -1.73 3.04 9.26
CA VAL A 31 -2.37 4.00 8.35
C VAL A 31 -3.22 5.01 9.11
N LYS A 32 -4.01 4.54 10.07
CA LYS A 32 -4.89 5.39 10.88
C LYS A 32 -4.08 6.31 11.78
N ASP A 33 -3.10 5.76 12.50
CA ASP A 33 -2.31 6.51 13.48
C ASP A 33 -1.43 7.59 12.83
N MET A 34 -0.97 7.33 11.60
CA MET A 34 -0.17 8.28 10.82
C MET A 34 -1.00 9.22 9.93
N GLY A 35 -2.32 9.06 9.88
CA GLY A 35 -3.21 9.91 9.09
C GLY A 35 -2.98 9.82 7.57
N ILE A 36 -2.75 8.61 7.05
CA ILE A 36 -2.43 8.39 5.63
C ILE A 36 -3.69 8.04 4.84
N ASP A 37 -3.99 8.80 3.79
CA ASP A 37 -5.13 8.49 2.92
C ASP A 37 -4.80 7.47 1.82
N TYR A 38 -3.56 7.48 1.32
CA TYR A 38 -3.14 6.69 0.17
C TYR A 38 -1.96 5.77 0.50
N ALA A 39 -2.26 4.51 0.82
CA ALA A 39 -1.24 3.49 1.01
C ALA A 39 -1.61 2.18 0.31
N LEU A 40 -0.57 1.48 -0.17
CA LEU A 40 -0.63 0.15 -0.77
C LEU A 40 0.52 -0.69 -0.21
N LEU A 41 0.22 -1.89 0.26
CA LEU A 41 1.21 -2.89 0.64
C LEU A 41 0.97 -4.16 -0.17
N VAL A 42 2.04 -4.67 -0.77
CA VAL A 42 2.06 -5.98 -1.45
C VAL A 42 2.85 -6.95 -0.57
N SER A 43 2.16 -7.96 -0.06
CA SER A 43 2.77 -9.02 0.75
C SER A 43 3.60 -9.99 -0.10
N PRO A 44 4.48 -10.81 0.52
CA PRO A 44 5.27 -11.81 -0.21
C PRO A 44 4.44 -12.86 -0.97
N THR A 45 3.19 -13.08 -0.56
CA THR A 45 2.26 -14.01 -1.22
C THR A 45 1.46 -13.36 -2.36
N GLY A 46 1.70 -12.07 -2.63
CA GLY A 46 0.96 -11.29 -3.63
C GLY A 46 -0.36 -10.71 -3.10
N ALA A 47 -0.74 -10.96 -1.85
CA ALA A 47 -1.92 -10.34 -1.24
C ALA A 47 -1.71 -8.83 -1.06
N LEU A 48 -2.76 -8.06 -1.32
CA LEU A 48 -2.77 -6.61 -1.26
C LEU A 48 -3.48 -6.10 0.00
N GLN A 49 -2.84 -5.18 0.70
CA GLN A 49 -3.50 -4.28 1.66
C GLN A 49 -3.53 -2.89 1.04
N ILE A 50 -4.70 -2.26 1.00
CA ILE A 50 -4.90 -1.01 0.28
C ILE A 50 -5.90 -0.12 1.01
N THR A 51 -5.61 1.17 1.11
CA THR A 51 -6.57 2.13 1.67
C THR A 51 -7.73 2.37 0.69
N PRO A 52 -8.94 2.68 1.16
CA PRO A 52 -10.09 2.92 0.28
C PRO A 52 -9.84 4.01 -0.77
N ALA A 53 -9.21 5.12 -0.41
CA ALA A 53 -8.93 6.21 -1.35
C ALA A 53 -7.89 5.81 -2.42
N MET A 54 -6.88 5.01 -2.05
CA MET A 54 -5.92 4.45 -3.01
C MET A 54 -6.60 3.44 -3.94
N GLN A 55 -7.51 2.62 -3.41
CA GLN A 55 -8.26 1.65 -4.20
C GLN A 55 -9.11 2.33 -5.27
N GLU A 56 -9.82 3.38 -4.89
CA GLU A 56 -10.65 4.17 -5.81
C GLU A 56 -9.78 4.84 -6.89
N ARG A 57 -8.69 5.50 -6.49
CA ARG A 57 -7.73 6.11 -7.42
C ARG A 57 -7.18 5.13 -8.45
N LEU A 58 -6.79 3.93 -8.01
CA LEU A 58 -6.26 2.89 -8.89
C LEU A 58 -7.34 2.34 -9.83
N ARG A 59 -8.58 2.17 -9.36
CA ARG A 59 -9.70 1.75 -10.23
C ARG A 59 -9.96 2.76 -11.33
N GLN A 60 -10.02 4.05 -10.99
CA GLN A 60 -10.21 5.12 -11.98
C GLN A 60 -9.09 5.13 -13.02
N SER A 61 -7.85 4.91 -12.59
CA SER A 61 -6.68 4.89 -13.48
C SER A 61 -6.59 3.62 -14.36
N ASN A 62 -7.25 2.53 -13.96
CA ASN A 62 -7.13 1.21 -14.61
C ASN A 62 -8.47 0.70 -15.17
N GLY A 63 -9.33 1.60 -15.68
CA GLY A 63 -10.58 1.22 -16.34
C GLY A 63 -11.57 0.46 -15.43
N GLY A 64 -11.62 0.85 -14.15
CA GLY A 64 -12.52 0.30 -13.13
C GLY A 64 -12.02 -0.97 -12.43
N LYS A 65 -10.85 -1.49 -12.79
CA LYS A 65 -10.29 -2.72 -12.21
C LYS A 65 -9.11 -2.40 -11.30
N LEU A 66 -8.94 -3.19 -10.24
CA LEU A 66 -7.67 -3.17 -9.52
C LEU A 66 -6.64 -4.00 -10.30
N PRO A 67 -5.36 -3.59 -10.31
CA PRO A 67 -4.32 -4.41 -10.91
C PRO A 67 -4.29 -5.76 -10.19
N ARG A 68 -4.42 -6.84 -10.97
CA ARG A 68 -4.22 -8.20 -10.47
C ARG A 68 -2.71 -8.44 -10.48
N LEU A 69 -2.12 -8.62 -9.30
CA LEU A 69 -0.71 -8.93 -9.18
C LEU A 69 -0.53 -10.44 -9.35
N ASP A 70 -0.34 -10.87 -10.60
CA ASP A 70 0.01 -12.25 -10.93
C ASP A 70 1.52 -12.45 -10.69
N TRP A 71 1.93 -12.39 -9.42
CA TRP A 71 3.34 -12.57 -9.03
C TRP A 71 3.71 -14.06 -8.99
N HIS A 72 4.28 -14.57 -10.08
CA HIS A 72 4.88 -15.90 -10.15
C HIS A 72 6.32 -15.87 -9.62
N GLY A 73 6.50 -15.65 -8.32
CA GLY A 73 7.83 -15.56 -7.73
C GLY A 73 8.63 -16.87 -7.80
N LYS A 74 9.60 -16.96 -8.72
CA LYS A 74 10.81 -17.76 -8.46
C LYS A 74 11.68 -16.92 -7.51
N ARG A 75 11.92 -17.42 -6.31
CA ARG A 75 12.90 -16.83 -5.38
C ARG A 75 14.31 -16.92 -6.00
N PRO A 76 15.15 -15.87 -5.92
CA PRO A 76 16.60 -16.07 -5.98
C PRO A 76 17.08 -16.86 -4.75
#